data_AF-A0A939PM81-F1
#
_entry.id   AF-A0A939PM81-F1
#
_cell.length_a   1.000
_cell.length_b   1.000
_cell.length_c   1.000
_cell.angle_alpha   90.00
_cell.angle_beta   90.00
_cell.angle_gamma   90.00
#
_symmetry.space_group_name_H-M   'P 1'
#
loop_
_entity.id
_entity.type
_entity.pdbx_description
1 polymer ?
#
loop_
_entity_poly.entity_id
_entity_poly.type
_entity_poly.pdbx_seq_one_letter_code
_entity_poly.pdbx_strand_id
1 'polypeptide(L)'
;MIATEETQERRRRCGHHLARLRMLATPDHVLSSGCPVSEVEAGVRAVLQEVEAAHGAAPNAADRLTPVPGILAARLERLRVAADDLVDAATAGDAPGLRRRLWTFESLTEAMWTVQAGLVPETPRRGRRSPRSGRAERPVRTADGPSRR
;
A
#
# COMPACT_ATOMS: atom_id res chain seq x y z
N MET A 1 -9.51 -3.26 -13.83
CA MET A 1 -8.11 -3.42 -13.37
C MET A 1 -7.53 -2.11 -12.80
N ILE A 2 -8.35 -1.07 -12.57
CA ILE A 2 -7.89 0.31 -12.31
C ILE A 2 -7.66 0.58 -10.81
N ALA A 3 -8.44 -0.03 -9.91
CA ALA A 3 -8.37 0.22 -8.45
C ALA A 3 -6.99 -0.09 -7.83
N THR A 4 -6.28 -1.09 -8.35
CA THR A 4 -4.92 -1.44 -7.89
C THR A 4 -3.85 -0.46 -8.39
N GLU A 5 -4.00 0.06 -9.62
CA GLU A 5 -3.07 1.04 -10.21
C GLU A 5 -3.20 2.39 -9.49
N GLU A 6 -4.43 2.80 -9.18
CA GLU A 6 -4.71 4.02 -8.42
C GLU A 6 -4.13 3.96 -7.00
N THR A 7 -4.29 2.82 -6.32
CA THR A 7 -3.72 2.60 -4.97
C THR A 7 -2.18 2.60 -5.03
N GLN A 8 -1.58 2.01 -6.06
CA GLN A 8 -0.13 2.02 -6.24
C GLN A 8 0.42 3.42 -6.53
N GLU A 9 -0.28 4.21 -7.33
CA GLU A 9 0.08 5.60 -7.60
C GLU A 9 -0.01 6.47 -6.34
N ARG A 10 -1.07 6.32 -5.55
CA ARG A 10 -1.18 6.98 -4.24
C ARG A 10 -0.02 6.62 -3.32
N ARG A 11 0.36 5.33 -3.26
CA ARG A 11 1.52 4.87 -2.48
C ARG A 11 2.82 5.52 -2.96
N ARG A 12 3.00 5.72 -4.27
CA ARG A 12 4.17 6.43 -4.82
C ARG A 12 4.20 7.90 -4.40
N ARG A 13 3.08 8.62 -4.52
CA ARG A 13 2.97 10.02 -4.07
C ARG A 13 3.21 10.14 -2.56
N CYS A 14 2.64 9.24 -1.77
CA CYS A 14 2.91 9.14 -0.34
C CYS A 14 4.41 8.96 -0.05
N GLY A 15 5.10 8.06 -0.77
CA GLY A 15 6.54 7.85 -0.66
C GLY A 15 7.36 9.12 -0.99
N HIS A 16 6.94 9.90 -1.98
CA HIS A 16 7.55 11.19 -2.31
C HIS A 16 7.44 12.19 -1.14
N HIS A 17 6.26 12.33 -0.53
CA HIS A 17 6.06 13.21 0.62
C HIS A 17 6.88 12.78 1.84
N LEU A 18 6.96 11.47 2.13
CA LEU A 18 7.80 10.94 3.21
C LEU A 18 9.29 11.19 2.97
N ALA A 19 9.77 11.04 1.73
CA ALA A 19 11.15 11.37 1.38
C ALA A 19 11.45 12.86 1.65
N ARG A 20 10.51 13.76 1.33
CA ARG A 20 10.64 15.18 1.65
C ARG A 20 10.72 15.41 3.17
N LEU A 21 9.85 14.81 3.96
CA LEU A 21 9.88 14.93 5.42
C LEU A 21 11.20 14.45 6.03
N ARG A 22 11.80 13.37 5.50
CA ARG A 22 13.13 12.90 5.94
C ARG A 22 14.23 13.92 5.71
N MET A 23 14.20 14.60 4.56
CA MET A 23 15.17 15.67 4.28
C MET A 23 15.02 16.82 5.29
N LEU A 24 13.78 17.23 5.59
CA LEU A 24 13.51 18.29 6.55
C LEU A 24 13.93 17.92 7.97
N ALA A 25 13.80 16.65 8.35
CA ALA A 25 14.20 16.14 9.67
C ALA A 25 15.71 15.80 9.78
N THR A 26 16.50 16.08 8.75
CA THR A 26 17.95 15.85 8.78
C THR A 26 18.64 16.89 9.69
N PRO A 27 19.57 16.48 10.58
CA PRO A 27 20.19 17.39 11.55
C PRO A 27 20.82 18.62 10.90
N ASP A 28 21.56 18.45 9.80
CA ASP A 28 22.19 19.56 9.08
C ASP A 28 21.19 20.59 8.58
N HIS A 29 20.00 20.13 8.14
CA HIS A 29 18.94 21.02 7.67
C HIS A 29 18.33 21.80 8.83
N VAL A 30 17.98 21.11 9.93
CA VAL A 30 17.37 21.75 11.11
C VAL A 30 18.34 22.73 11.79
N LEU A 31 19.63 22.41 11.83
CA LEU A 31 20.66 23.27 12.43
C LEU A 31 21.03 24.47 11.54
N SER A 32 20.96 24.33 10.21
CA SER A 32 21.35 25.40 9.28
C SER A 32 20.22 26.36 8.93
N SER A 33 19.01 25.84 8.76
CA SER A 33 17.85 26.60 8.27
C SER A 33 16.76 26.81 9.33
N GLY A 34 16.93 26.23 10.52
CA GLY A 34 15.85 26.08 11.49
C GLY A 34 14.87 24.97 11.11
N CYS A 35 13.91 24.67 11.99
CA CYS A 35 12.89 23.68 11.69
C CYS A 35 11.78 24.27 10.80
N PRO A 36 11.58 23.79 9.56
CA PRO A 36 10.63 24.37 8.62
C PRO A 36 9.20 23.85 8.90
N VAL A 37 8.58 24.37 9.97
CA VAL A 37 7.28 23.90 10.48
C VAL A 37 6.21 23.85 9.39
N SER A 38 6.08 24.90 8.58
CA SER A 38 5.10 24.96 7.49
C SER A 38 5.30 23.90 6.41
N GLU A 39 6.56 23.50 6.15
CA GLU A 39 6.87 22.43 5.21
C GLU A 39 6.60 21.05 5.79
N VAL A 40 6.85 20.88 7.09
CA VAL A 40 6.49 19.65 7.83
C VAL A 40 4.97 19.49 7.81
N GLU A 41 4.21 20.52 8.19
CA GLU A 41 2.74 20.49 8.15
C GLU A 41 2.20 20.17 6.75
N ALA A 42 2.75 20.81 5.71
CA ALA A 42 2.34 20.56 4.33
C ALA A 42 2.63 19.11 3.90
N GLY A 43 3.81 18.57 4.24
CA GLY A 43 4.19 17.20 3.92
C GLY A 43 3.33 16.17 4.65
N VAL A 44 3.06 16.40 5.93
CA VAL A 44 2.19 15.54 6.75
C VAL A 44 0.77 15.51 6.21
N ARG A 45 0.20 16.68 5.92
CA ARG A 45 -1.14 16.80 5.34
C ARG A 45 -1.26 16.05 4.01
N ALA A 46 -0.24 16.16 3.15
CA ALA A 46 -0.23 15.47 1.88
C ALA A 46 -0.19 13.94 2.04
N VAL A 47 0.57 13.41 3.01
CA VAL A 47 0.56 11.97 3.32
C VAL A 47 -0.82 11.50 3.78
N LEU A 48 -1.45 12.23 4.71
CA LEU A 48 -2.79 11.89 5.21
C LEU A 48 -3.82 11.86 4.06
N GLN A 49 -3.79 12.86 3.18
CA GLN A 49 -4.70 12.92 2.02
C GLN A 49 -4.58 11.70 1.10
N GLU A 50 -3.36 11.25 0.80
CA GLU A 50 -3.16 10.06 -0.04
C GLU A 50 -3.65 8.78 0.64
N VAL A 51 -3.44 8.63 1.96
CA VAL A 51 -3.90 7.46 2.73
C VAL A 51 -5.42 7.44 2.85
N GLU A 52 -6.05 8.59 3.12
CA GLU A 52 -7.51 8.75 3.21
C GLU A 52 -8.19 8.48 1.86
N ALA A 53 -7.64 9.03 0.78
CA ALA A 53 -8.17 8.78 -0.56
C ALA A 53 -8.09 7.30 -0.95
N ALA A 54 -7.04 6.59 -0.53
CA ALA A 54 -6.95 5.14 -0.73
C ALA A 54 -7.94 4.35 0.13
N HIS A 55 -8.27 4.85 1.33
CA HIS A 55 -9.30 4.25 2.18
C HIS A 55 -10.70 4.38 1.56
N GLY A 56 -11.05 5.56 1.03
CA GLY A 56 -12.35 5.80 0.39
C GLY A 56 -12.54 5.11 -0.97
N ALA A 57 -11.45 4.78 -1.67
CA ALA A 57 -11.48 4.04 -2.93
C ALA A 57 -11.63 2.51 -2.77
N ALA A 58 -11.49 1.98 -1.56
CA ALA A 58 -11.74 0.57 -1.29
C ALA A 58 -13.24 0.29 -1.50
N PRO A 59 -13.63 -0.65 -2.38
CA PRO A 59 -15.04 -0.96 -2.58
C PRO A 59 -15.62 -1.38 -1.23
N ASN A 60 -16.75 -0.79 -0.84
CA ASN A 60 -17.53 -1.20 0.33
C ASN A 60 -17.79 -2.71 0.22
N ALA A 61 -16.94 -3.53 0.83
CA ALA A 61 -17.09 -4.97 0.94
C ALA A 61 -18.13 -5.29 2.01
N ALA A 62 -19.28 -4.59 1.95
CA ALA A 62 -20.39 -4.68 2.88
C ALA A 62 -21.03 -6.08 2.90
N ASP A 63 -20.68 -6.95 1.94
CA ASP A 63 -21.27 -8.29 1.80
C ASP A 63 -20.46 -9.44 2.43
N ARG A 64 -19.38 -9.17 3.17
CA ARG A 64 -18.67 -10.23 3.91
C ARG A 64 -18.35 -9.82 5.33
N LEU A 65 -19.34 -10.01 6.21
CA LEU A 65 -19.21 -10.37 7.64
C LEU A 65 -17.80 -10.11 8.23
N THR A 66 -17.45 -8.86 8.52
CA THR A 66 -16.29 -8.57 9.36
C THR A 66 -16.36 -7.17 10.00
N PRO A 67 -15.87 -7.00 11.24
CA PRO A 67 -15.75 -5.70 11.93
C PRO A 67 -14.56 -4.86 11.40
N VAL A 68 -14.28 -4.91 10.10
CA VAL A 68 -13.14 -4.28 9.43
C VAL A 68 -13.21 -2.74 9.33
N PRO A 69 -14.40 -2.08 9.21
CA PRO A 69 -14.45 -0.62 9.14
C PRO A 69 -13.88 0.09 10.38
N GLY A 70 -14.18 -0.43 11.57
CA GLY A 70 -13.74 0.17 12.83
C GLY A 70 -12.23 0.08 13.06
N ILE A 71 -11.58 -1.00 12.62
CA ILE A 71 -10.13 -1.20 12.79
C ILE A 71 -9.35 -0.27 11.85
N LEU A 72 -9.81 -0.11 10.60
CA LEU A 72 -9.19 0.83 9.65
C LEU A 72 -9.36 2.27 10.11
N ALA A 73 -10.56 2.65 10.56
CA ALA A 73 -10.82 3.97 11.11
C ALA A 73 -9.91 4.26 12.33
N ALA A 74 -9.78 3.30 13.25
CA ALA A 74 -8.88 3.44 14.40
C ALA A 74 -7.39 3.53 13.99
N ARG A 75 -6.97 2.88 12.91
CA ARG A 75 -5.59 2.99 12.39
C ARG A 75 -5.35 4.34 11.72
N LEU A 76 -6.33 4.85 10.96
CA LEU A 76 -6.27 6.19 10.39
C LEU A 76 -6.19 7.25 11.50
N GLU A 77 -6.96 7.08 12.56
CA GLU A 77 -6.91 7.99 13.71
C GLU A 77 -5.54 7.98 14.40
N ARG A 78 -4.96 6.80 14.63
CA ARG A 78 -3.58 6.72 15.15
C ARG A 78 -2.56 7.39 14.23
N LEU A 79 -2.76 7.33 12.92
CA LEU A 79 -1.90 8.02 11.96
C LEU A 79 -2.04 9.54 12.07
N ARG A 80 -3.25 10.06 12.28
CA ARG A 80 -3.50 11.50 12.53
C ARG A 80 -2.84 11.99 13.82
N VAL A 81 -2.97 11.23 14.91
CA VAL A 81 -2.28 11.56 16.18
C VAL A 81 -0.75 11.61 15.98
N ALA A 82 -0.18 10.64 15.26
CA ALA A 82 1.27 10.66 14.97
C ALA A 82 1.69 11.82 14.04
N ALA A 83 0.78 12.30 13.19
CA ALA A 83 0.97 13.48 12.37
C ALA A 83 1.00 14.76 13.23
N ASP A 84 0.06 14.90 14.17
CA ASP A 84 0.01 16.02 15.11
C ASP A 84 1.27 16.05 15.98
N ASP A 85 1.67 14.90 16.54
CA ASP A 85 2.92 14.75 17.30
C ASP A 85 4.13 15.28 16.51
N LEU A 86 4.19 14.97 15.20
CA LEU A 86 5.29 15.37 14.33
C LEU A 86 5.32 16.89 14.12
N VAL A 87 4.15 17.51 13.94
CA VAL A 87 4.00 18.97 13.84
C VAL A 87 4.36 19.65 15.16
N ASP A 88 3.97 19.08 16.29
CA ASP A 88 4.32 19.59 17.62
C ASP A 88 5.84 19.56 17.85
N ALA A 89 6.51 18.48 17.47
CA ALA A 89 7.97 18.40 17.56
C ALA A 89 8.68 19.38 16.62
N ALA A 90 8.12 19.62 15.43
CA ALA A 90 8.63 20.63 14.53
C ALA A 90 8.49 22.04 15.13
N THR A 91 7.33 22.34 15.71
CA THR A 91 7.01 23.62 16.34
C THR A 91 7.90 23.88 17.56
N ALA A 92 8.20 22.84 18.34
CA ALA A 92 9.11 22.91 19.47
C ALA A 92 10.60 23.03 19.07
N GLY A 93 10.94 22.88 17.79
CA GLY A 93 12.33 22.83 17.33
C GLY A 93 13.11 21.61 17.85
N ASP A 94 12.41 20.57 18.32
CA ASP A 94 12.99 19.35 18.88
C ASP A 94 13.46 18.43 17.74
N ALA A 95 14.65 18.68 17.19
CA ALA A 95 15.18 17.90 16.08
C ALA A 95 15.28 16.38 16.37
N PRO A 96 15.76 15.93 17.55
CA PRO A 96 15.74 14.52 17.92
C PRO A 96 14.31 13.94 18.02
N GLY A 97 13.38 14.70 18.60
CA GLY A 97 11.98 14.30 18.69
C GLY A 97 11.25 14.25 17.35
N LEU A 98 11.55 15.19 16.45
CA LEU A 98 11.03 15.23 15.09
C LEU A 98 11.43 13.97 14.33
N ARG A 99 12.70 13.55 14.42
CA ARG A 99 13.19 12.31 13.79
C ARG A 99 12.50 11.07 14.34
N ARG A 100 12.36 10.97 15.66
CA ARG A 100 11.71 9.82 16.31
C ARG A 100 10.24 9.70 15.90
N ARG A 101 9.52 10.83 15.91
CA ARG A 101 8.11 10.87 15.51
C ARG A 101 7.93 10.61 14.02
N LEU A 102 8.85 11.09 13.18
CA LEU A 102 8.83 10.82 11.75
C LEU A 102 8.95 9.32 11.47
N TRP A 103 9.86 8.63 12.17
CA TRP A 103 9.99 7.18 12.02
C TRP A 103 8.71 6.42 12.43
N THR A 104 8.04 6.89 13.48
CA THR A 104 6.76 6.31 13.93
C THR A 104 5.66 6.55 12.89
N PHE A 105 5.56 7.78 12.37
CA PHE A 105 4.61 8.16 11.32
C PHE A 105 4.80 7.35 10.03
N GLU A 106 6.06 7.17 9.60
CA GLU A 106 6.41 6.33 8.45
C GLU A 106 5.99 4.87 8.65
N SER A 107 6.28 4.31 9.82
CA SER A 107 5.93 2.93 10.16
C SER A 107 4.42 2.71 10.15
N LEU A 108 3.64 3.66 10.68
CA LEU A 108 2.18 3.61 10.64
C LEU A 108 1.64 3.76 9.22
N THR A 109 2.24 4.62 8.41
CA THR A 109 1.89 4.81 7.00
C THR A 109 2.14 3.52 6.19
N GLU A 110 3.29 2.86 6.39
CA GLU A 110 3.60 1.59 5.74
C GLU A 110 2.65 0.46 6.18
N ALA A 111 2.32 0.40 7.48
CA ALA A 111 1.35 -0.54 8.01
C ALA A 111 -0.04 -0.33 7.37
N MET A 112 -0.45 0.92 7.13
CA MET A 112 -1.70 1.23 6.43
C MET A 112 -1.70 0.68 5.00
N TRP A 113 -0.63 0.89 4.24
CA TRP A 113 -0.53 0.36 2.88
C TRP A 113 -0.53 -1.17 2.84
N THR A 114 0.08 -1.83 3.83
CA THR A 114 0.05 -3.30 3.94
C THR A 114 -1.37 -3.82 4.17
N VAL A 115 -2.13 -3.17 5.05
CA VAL A 115 -3.54 -3.55 5.29
C VAL A 115 -4.37 -3.32 4.03
N GLN A 116 -4.22 -2.18 3.36
CA GLN A 116 -4.95 -1.88 2.12
C GLN A 116 -4.61 -2.87 1.00
N ALA A 117 -3.36 -3.29 0.87
CA ALA A 117 -2.95 -4.32 -0.10
C ALA A 117 -3.60 -5.68 0.18
N GLY A 118 -3.74 -6.07 1.46
CA GLY A 118 -4.40 -7.32 1.86
C GLY A 118 -5.93 -7.31 1.69
N LEU A 119 -6.54 -6.11 1.58
CA LEU A 119 -7.98 -5.95 1.36
C LEU A 119 -8.38 -5.99 -0.11
N VAL A 120 -7.42 -5.85 -1.04
CA VAL A 120 -7.69 -6.11 -2.46
C VAL A 120 -7.75 -7.62 -2.63
N PRO A 121 -8.93 -8.21 -2.96
CA PRO A 121 -8.99 -9.64 -3.20
C PRO A 121 -8.07 -9.98 -4.36
N GLU A 122 -7.08 -10.85 -4.12
CA GLU A 122 -6.45 -11.58 -5.20
C GLU A 122 -7.58 -12.33 -5.91
N THR A 123 -8.01 -11.83 -7.06
CA THR A 123 -8.85 -12.60 -7.94
C THR A 123 -8.04 -13.84 -8.30
N PRO A 124 -8.53 -15.06 -8.02
CA PRO A 124 -7.78 -16.25 -8.36
C PRO A 124 -7.52 -16.18 -9.85
N ARG A 125 -6.24 -16.09 -10.23
CA ARG A 125 -5.82 -16.07 -11.62
C ARG A 125 -6.41 -17.31 -12.27
N ARG A 126 -7.51 -17.12 -13.03
CA ARG A 126 -8.11 -18.16 -13.87
C ARG A 126 -6.98 -18.74 -14.70
N GLY A 127 -6.71 -20.03 -14.48
CA GLY A 127 -5.68 -20.79 -15.14
C GLY A 127 -5.71 -20.53 -16.64
N ARG A 128 -4.72 -19.76 -17.13
CA ARG A 128 -4.32 -19.86 -18.53
C ARG A 128 -3.41 -21.06 -18.63
N ARG A 129 -4.07 -22.18 -18.91
CA ARG A 129 -3.63 -23.29 -19.76
C ARG A 129 -2.15 -23.26 -20.13
N SER A 130 -1.40 -24.22 -19.63
CA SER A 130 -0.27 -24.76 -20.40
C SER A 130 -0.82 -25.29 -21.73
N PRO A 131 -0.35 -24.80 -22.89
CA PRO A 131 -0.39 -25.60 -24.09
C PRO A 131 0.77 -26.59 -23.97
N ARG A 132 0.50 -27.80 -23.46
CA ARG A 132 1.44 -28.91 -23.59
C ARG A 132 1.37 -29.37 -25.04
N SER A 133 2.09 -28.64 -25.89
CA SER A 133 2.42 -29.04 -27.24
C SER A 133 3.31 -30.29 -27.17
N GLY A 134 2.92 -31.31 -27.93
CA GLY A 134 3.86 -32.25 -28.52
C GLY A 134 4.18 -33.52 -27.73
N ARG A 135 3.38 -34.58 -27.96
CA ARG A 135 3.98 -35.84 -28.38
C ARG A 135 3.01 -36.61 -29.28
N ALA A 136 3.32 -36.61 -30.57
CA ALA A 136 2.80 -37.56 -31.54
C ALA A 136 3.28 -38.97 -31.17
N GLU A 137 2.43 -39.99 -31.39
CA GLU A 137 2.73 -41.40 -31.71
C GLU A 137 1.43 -42.19 -31.44
N ARG A 138 0.82 -43.05 -32.28
CA ARG A 138 0.87 -43.50 -33.68
C ARG A 138 -0.55 -44.07 -33.96
N PRO A 139 -1.05 -44.12 -35.21
CA PRO A 139 -2.31 -44.77 -35.50
C PRO A 139 -2.21 -46.30 -35.33
N VAL A 140 -3.10 -46.88 -34.51
CA VAL A 140 -3.30 -48.33 -34.45
C VAL A 140 -3.94 -48.77 -35.76
N ARG A 141 -3.27 -49.71 -36.44
CA ARG A 141 -3.75 -50.36 -37.65
C ARG A 141 -5.02 -51.16 -37.34
N THR A 142 -6.09 -50.82 -38.02
CA THR A 142 -7.25 -51.67 -38.25
C THR A 142 -6.79 -52.91 -39.00
N ALA A 143 -6.84 -54.08 -38.37
CA ALA A 143 -6.80 -55.36 -39.06
C ALA A 143 -8.25 -55.80 -39.30
N ASP A 144 -8.58 -55.78 -40.58
CA ASP A 144 -9.70 -56.45 -41.24
C ASP A 144 -9.75 -57.94 -40.86
N GLY A 145 -10.95 -58.55 -40.91
CA GLY A 145 -11.27 -59.94 -40.49
C GLY A 145 -10.60 -61.04 -41.36
N PRO A 146 -11.14 -62.29 -41.49
CA PRO A 146 -12.45 -62.80 -41.05
C PRO A 146 -12.44 -64.26 -40.48
N SER A 147 -13.66 -64.76 -40.20
CA SER A 147 -14.13 -66.16 -40.36
C SER A 147 -14.01 -67.23 -39.26
N ARG A 148 -15.22 -67.72 -38.91
CA ARG A 148 -15.68 -69.13 -38.79
C ARG A 148 -15.02 -70.06 -37.75
N ARG A 149 -15.82 -70.51 -36.78
CA ARG A 149 -16.63 -71.74 -36.82
C ARG A 149 -17.59 -71.81 -35.64
#